data_AF-A0A1Z8QI94-F1
#
_entry.id   AF-A0A1Z8QI94-F1
#
_cell.length_a   1.000
_cell.length_b   1.000
_cell.length_c   1.000
_cell.angle_alpha   90.00
_cell.angle_beta   90.00
_cell.angle_gamma   90.00
#
_symmetry.space_group_name_H-M   'P 1'
#
loop_
_entity.id
_entity.type
_entity.pdbx_description
1 polymer ?
#
loop_
_entity_poly.entity_id
_entity_poly.type
_entity_poly.pdbx_seq_one_letter_code
_entity_poly.pdbx_strand_id
1 'polypeptide(L)'
;MSLKEIALTQFEGAREIPASIDLLVKDGNKLDIQARSILIKLHAILTNFKVPKIAVGIGIKEFGVFNPILSFLHGDKKNNISYLGFDPVDHQLDSPVSREIMQNFSPENFLTTENEICRSLLQQDAFIVGVFSSKSVNEAREFIDAFAHDKSGALFLHNYSRLNSPSHHLYAAERNLRVIELPEGSGECYSIQMK
;
A
#
# COMPACT_ATOMS: atom_id res chain seq x y z
N MET A 1 -7.62 18.83 -2.79
CA MET A 1 -7.28 18.03 -1.59
C MET A 1 -5.92 18.47 -1.11
N SER A 2 -5.67 18.61 0.19
CA SER A 2 -4.34 19.00 0.70
C SER A 2 -3.73 17.90 1.55
N LEU A 3 -2.41 17.71 1.47
CA LEU A 3 -1.65 16.75 2.31
C LEU A 3 -1.96 16.86 3.82
N LYS A 4 -2.42 18.04 4.27
CA LYS A 4 -2.83 18.31 5.65
C LYS A 4 -3.98 17.39 6.12
N GLU A 5 -4.90 17.03 5.24
CA GLU A 5 -6.07 16.19 5.57
C GLU A 5 -5.64 14.74 5.84
N ILE A 6 -4.68 14.23 5.07
CA ILE A 6 -4.09 12.89 5.28
C ILE A 6 -3.34 12.83 6.62
N ALA A 7 -2.58 13.87 6.96
CA ALA A 7 -1.86 13.94 8.23
C ALA A 7 -2.80 13.94 9.45
N LEU A 8 -3.92 14.69 9.40
CA LEU A 8 -4.90 14.75 10.50
C LEU A 8 -5.56 13.39 10.77
N THR A 9 -5.93 12.64 9.73
CA THR A 9 -6.54 11.30 9.90
C THR A 9 -5.57 10.27 10.46
N GLN A 10 -4.26 10.41 10.24
CA GLN A 10 -3.26 9.55 10.91
C GLN A 10 -3.29 9.74 12.43
N PHE A 11 -3.60 10.94 12.91
CA PHE A 11 -3.71 11.26 14.34
C PHE A 11 -5.07 10.86 14.94
N GLU A 12 -6.17 10.95 14.19
CA GLU A 12 -7.54 10.71 14.72
C GLU A 12 -8.12 9.31 14.40
N GLY A 13 -7.73 8.68 13.28
CA GLY A 13 -8.37 7.46 12.73
C GLY A 13 -7.61 6.14 12.95
N ALA A 14 -6.36 6.16 13.44
CA ALA A 14 -5.54 4.96 13.48
C ALA A 14 -5.88 3.94 14.59
N ARG A 15 -6.91 4.16 15.42
CA ARG A 15 -7.30 3.22 16.50
C ARG A 15 -7.82 1.89 15.98
N GLU A 16 -8.42 1.90 14.78
CA GLU A 16 -8.99 0.72 14.15
C GLU A 16 -7.91 -0.24 13.64
N ILE A 17 -6.71 0.28 13.34
CA ILE A 17 -5.61 -0.50 12.78
C ILE A 17 -5.07 -1.54 13.79
N PRO A 18 -4.71 -1.20 15.04
CA PRO A 18 -4.33 -2.19 16.05
C PRO A 18 -5.39 -3.28 16.25
N ALA A 19 -6.66 -2.90 16.39
CA ALA A 19 -7.76 -3.85 16.58
C ALA A 19 -7.91 -4.80 15.37
N SER A 20 -7.74 -4.29 14.16
CA SER A 20 -7.82 -5.09 12.93
C SER A 20 -6.63 -6.03 12.77
N ILE A 21 -5.44 -5.60 13.21
CA ILE A 21 -4.25 -6.47 13.28
C ILE A 21 -4.51 -7.64 14.23
N ASP A 22 -5.03 -7.37 15.43
CA ASP A 22 -5.33 -8.41 16.43
C ASP A 22 -6.41 -9.39 15.94
N LEU A 23 -7.35 -8.91 15.12
CA LEU A 23 -8.45 -9.69 14.59
C LEU A 23 -8.05 -10.58 13.39
N LEU A 24 -7.10 -10.12 12.56
CA LEU A 24 -6.85 -10.70 11.23
C LEU A 24 -5.43 -11.23 11.03
N VAL A 25 -4.46 -10.92 11.88
CA VAL A 25 -3.05 -11.31 11.68
C VAL A 25 -2.66 -12.41 12.67
N LYS A 26 -2.04 -13.50 12.20
CA LYS A 26 -1.58 -14.62 13.05
C LYS A 26 -0.61 -14.20 14.15
N ASP A 27 0.29 -13.28 13.82
CA ASP A 27 1.31 -12.77 14.73
C ASP A 27 1.55 -11.29 14.46
N GLY A 28 0.73 -10.44 15.07
CA GLY A 28 0.81 -8.99 14.90
C GLY A 28 2.15 -8.39 15.34
N ASN A 29 2.92 -9.06 16.20
CA ASN A 29 4.22 -8.57 16.66
C ASN A 29 5.30 -8.61 15.57
N LYS A 30 5.09 -9.40 14.50
CA LYS A 30 5.97 -9.41 13.32
C LYS A 30 5.81 -8.18 12.43
N LEU A 31 4.72 -7.43 12.58
CA LEU A 31 4.56 -6.14 11.90
C LEU A 31 5.31 -5.07 12.67
N ASP A 32 6.50 -4.72 12.16
CA ASP A 32 7.33 -3.66 12.71
C ASP A 32 6.67 -2.28 12.57
N ILE A 33 7.33 -1.26 13.12
CA ILE A 33 6.81 0.11 13.10
C ILE A 33 6.64 0.66 11.67
N GLN A 34 7.48 0.25 10.71
CA GLN A 34 7.34 0.68 9.32
C GLN A 34 6.10 0.04 8.69
N ALA A 35 5.91 -1.27 8.88
CA ALA A 35 4.75 -2.01 8.39
C ALA A 35 3.44 -1.39 8.91
N ARG A 36 3.38 -1.11 10.22
CA ARG A 36 2.23 -0.46 10.86
C ARG A 36 2.00 0.97 10.34
N SER A 37 3.07 1.74 10.16
CA SER A 37 2.99 3.10 9.63
C SER A 37 2.49 3.12 8.20
N ILE A 38 2.96 2.20 7.35
CA ILE A 38 2.46 2.02 5.97
C ILE A 38 0.97 1.68 6.01
N LEU A 39 0.54 0.72 6.83
CA LEU A 39 -0.87 0.35 6.94
C LEU A 39 -1.76 1.53 7.38
N ILE A 40 -1.31 2.34 8.34
CA ILE A 40 -2.00 3.57 8.76
C ILE A 40 -2.12 4.55 7.60
N LYS A 41 -1.08 4.70 6.77
CA LYS A 41 -1.10 5.58 5.60
C LYS A 41 -2.04 5.07 4.51
N LEU A 42 -2.06 3.76 4.26
CA LEU A 42 -3.03 3.13 3.35
C LEU A 42 -4.46 3.43 3.82
N HIS A 43 -4.75 3.20 5.10
CA HIS A 43 -6.05 3.52 5.68
C HIS A 43 -6.39 5.01 5.55
N ALA A 44 -5.44 5.91 5.79
CA ALA A 44 -5.65 7.35 5.63
C ALA A 44 -5.94 7.76 4.17
N ILE A 45 -5.26 7.14 3.19
CA ILE A 45 -5.56 7.35 1.77
C ILE A 45 -6.99 6.88 1.49
N LEU A 46 -7.34 5.63 1.81
CA LEU A 46 -8.68 5.09 1.51
C LEU A 46 -9.80 5.86 2.22
N THR A 47 -9.54 6.39 3.42
CA THR A 47 -10.50 7.21 4.16
C THR A 47 -10.77 8.54 3.47
N ASN A 48 -9.73 9.24 3.05
CA ASN A 48 -9.84 10.64 2.64
C ASN A 48 -9.95 10.83 1.13
N PHE A 49 -9.35 9.96 0.31
CA PHE A 49 -9.26 10.20 -1.13
C PHE A 49 -10.62 9.98 -1.80
N LYS A 50 -11.26 11.09 -2.20
CA LYS A 50 -12.54 11.10 -2.94
C LYS A 50 -12.35 10.89 -4.45
N VAL A 51 -11.47 9.96 -4.83
CA VAL A 51 -11.28 9.57 -6.24
C VAL A 51 -12.26 8.45 -6.59
N PRO A 52 -12.71 8.37 -7.85
CA PRO A 52 -13.73 7.41 -8.24
C PRO A 52 -13.25 5.96 -8.12
N LYS A 53 -11.94 5.69 -8.31
CA LYS A 53 -11.33 4.36 -8.16
C LYS A 53 -9.95 4.44 -7.55
N ILE A 54 -9.66 3.54 -6.63
CA ILE A 54 -8.34 3.32 -6.03
C ILE A 54 -7.92 1.88 -6.29
N ALA A 55 -6.68 1.66 -6.71
CA ALA A 55 -6.10 0.33 -6.79
C ALA A 55 -4.94 0.24 -5.80
N VAL A 56 -4.95 -0.75 -4.91
CA VAL A 56 -3.90 -0.99 -3.91
C VAL A 56 -3.16 -2.27 -4.27
N GLY A 57 -1.84 -2.19 -4.41
CA GLY A 57 -0.96 -3.31 -4.70
C GLY A 57 0.07 -3.52 -3.59
N ILE A 58 0.06 -4.70 -2.96
CA ILE A 58 1.00 -5.04 -1.87
C ILE A 58 2.01 -6.08 -2.36
N GLY A 59 3.18 -5.61 -2.77
CA GLY A 59 4.32 -6.39 -3.28
C GLY A 59 5.29 -6.88 -2.20
N ILE A 60 4.83 -7.08 -0.96
CA ILE A 60 5.61 -7.73 0.11
C ILE A 60 4.77 -8.87 0.65
N LYS A 61 5.27 -10.11 0.58
CA LYS A 61 4.49 -11.32 0.90
C LYS A 61 3.92 -11.27 2.32
N GLU A 62 4.73 -10.89 3.29
CA GLU A 62 4.34 -10.77 4.69
C GLU A 62 3.25 -9.72 4.92
N PHE A 63 3.17 -8.71 4.04
CA PHE A 63 2.18 -7.64 4.13
C PHE A 63 0.92 -7.94 3.33
N GLY A 64 0.81 -9.11 2.67
CA GLY A 64 -0.41 -9.51 1.95
C GLY A 64 -1.68 -9.41 2.82
N VAL A 65 -1.54 -9.59 4.14
CA VAL A 65 -2.62 -9.43 5.13
C VAL A 65 -3.16 -8.00 5.25
N PHE A 66 -2.49 -6.99 4.68
CA PHE A 66 -3.00 -5.62 4.65
C PHE A 66 -4.24 -5.51 3.77
N ASN A 67 -4.32 -6.25 2.67
CA ASN A 67 -5.48 -6.23 1.78
C ASN A 67 -6.78 -6.65 2.51
N PRO A 68 -6.85 -7.79 3.22
CA PRO A 68 -8.04 -8.13 3.99
C PRO A 68 -8.32 -7.16 5.15
N ILE A 69 -7.30 -6.59 5.81
CA ILE A 69 -7.51 -5.53 6.82
C ILE A 69 -8.19 -4.31 6.20
N LEU A 70 -7.70 -3.82 5.07
CA LEU A 70 -8.26 -2.65 4.39
C LEU A 70 -9.65 -2.94 3.83
N SER A 71 -9.88 -4.16 3.32
CA SER A 71 -11.20 -4.61 2.86
C SER A 71 -12.22 -4.67 3.99
N PHE A 72 -11.81 -5.13 5.18
CA PHE A 72 -12.63 -5.11 6.39
C PHE A 72 -13.01 -3.68 6.80
N LEU A 73 -12.03 -2.76 6.81
CA LEU A 73 -12.24 -1.37 7.25
C LEU A 73 -13.02 -0.51 6.22
N HIS A 74 -12.88 -0.81 4.93
CA HIS A 74 -13.46 -0.03 3.82
C HIS A 74 -14.43 -0.85 2.96
N GLY A 75 -15.13 -1.80 3.58
CA GLY A 75 -16.08 -2.68 2.88
C GLY A 75 -17.24 -1.93 2.20
N ASP A 76 -17.58 -0.74 2.71
CA ASP A 76 -18.54 0.19 2.10
C ASP A 76 -18.08 0.71 0.72
N LYS A 77 -16.78 0.71 0.47
CA LYS A 77 -16.14 1.20 -0.78
C LYS A 77 -15.70 0.07 -1.71
N LYS A 78 -16.16 -1.17 -1.51
CA LYS A 78 -15.70 -2.35 -2.27
C LYS A 78 -15.79 -2.23 -3.80
N ASN A 79 -16.75 -1.44 -4.32
CA ASN A 79 -16.91 -1.23 -5.76
C ASN A 79 -15.88 -0.23 -6.35
N ASN A 80 -15.22 0.54 -5.49
CA ASN A 80 -14.31 1.63 -5.85
C ASN A 80 -12.86 1.30 -5.49
N ILE A 81 -12.61 0.20 -4.78
CA ILE A 81 -11.27 -0.20 -4.37
C ILE A 81 -10.95 -1.58 -4.92
N SER A 82 -9.86 -1.69 -5.67
CA SER A 82 -9.29 -2.95 -6.12
C SER A 82 -8.06 -3.28 -5.30
N TYR A 83 -8.00 -4.50 -4.77
CA TYR A 83 -6.86 -4.98 -3.98
C TYR A 83 -6.10 -6.05 -4.79
N LEU A 84 -4.79 -5.88 -4.90
CA LEU A 84 -3.86 -6.82 -5.53
C LEU A 84 -2.73 -7.12 -4.55
N GLY A 85 -2.28 -8.36 -4.48
CA GLY A 85 -1.15 -8.73 -3.62
C GLY A 85 -0.92 -10.22 -3.57
N PHE A 86 -0.07 -10.65 -2.65
CA PHE A 86 0.10 -12.07 -2.35
C PHE A 86 -1.09 -12.62 -1.56
N ASP A 87 -1.34 -13.93 -1.68
CA ASP A 87 -2.29 -14.65 -0.83
C ASP A 87 -1.87 -14.52 0.65
N PRO A 88 -2.74 -13.98 1.53
CA PRO A 88 -2.42 -13.74 2.92
C PRO A 88 -2.47 -15.00 3.80
N VAL A 89 -2.80 -16.19 3.27
CA VAL A 89 -3.07 -17.42 4.04
C VAL A 89 -1.99 -17.75 5.09
N ASP A 90 -0.71 -17.52 4.78
CA ASP A 90 0.40 -17.80 5.70
C ASP A 90 0.44 -16.83 6.90
N HIS A 91 -0.09 -15.62 6.75
CA HIS A 91 0.00 -14.51 7.69
C HIS A 91 -1.33 -14.11 8.33
N GLN A 92 -2.45 -14.54 7.76
CA GLN A 92 -3.80 -14.26 8.23
C GLN A 92 -4.25 -15.25 9.31
N LEU A 93 -4.87 -14.75 10.38
CA LEU A 93 -5.51 -15.56 11.41
C LEU A 93 -6.69 -16.33 10.82
N ASP A 94 -6.79 -17.63 11.06
CA ASP A 94 -7.96 -18.41 10.64
C ASP A 94 -9.09 -18.25 11.66
N SER A 95 -10.06 -17.38 11.34
CA SER A 95 -11.20 -17.05 12.19
C SER A 95 -12.47 -16.95 11.33
N PRO A 96 -13.68 -17.04 11.92
CA PRO A 96 -14.92 -16.85 11.16
C PRO A 96 -14.95 -15.51 10.42
N VAL A 97 -14.46 -14.44 11.07
CA VAL A 97 -14.39 -13.10 10.48
C VAL A 97 -13.42 -13.05 9.31
N SER A 98 -12.24 -13.65 9.45
CA SER A 98 -11.24 -13.64 8.38
C SER A 98 -11.73 -14.41 7.16
N ARG A 99 -12.41 -15.55 7.35
CA ARG A 99 -13.04 -16.32 6.26
C ARG A 99 -14.13 -15.53 5.54
N GLU A 100 -14.96 -14.79 6.28
CA GLU A 100 -15.99 -13.93 5.68
C GLU A 100 -15.36 -12.83 4.82
N ILE A 101 -14.32 -12.16 5.32
CA ILE A 101 -13.61 -11.11 4.57
C ILE A 101 -12.99 -11.69 3.29
N MET A 102 -12.42 -12.90 3.36
CA MET A 102 -11.80 -13.55 2.20
C MET A 102 -12.79 -13.92 1.09
N GLN A 103 -14.09 -14.02 1.39
CA GLN A 103 -15.13 -14.21 0.35
C GLN A 103 -15.29 -12.98 -0.55
N ASN A 104 -14.79 -11.80 -0.13
CA ASN A 104 -14.78 -10.60 -0.96
C ASN A 104 -13.62 -10.57 -1.97
N PHE A 105 -12.72 -11.55 -1.92
CA PHE A 105 -11.58 -11.65 -2.83
C PHE A 105 -11.80 -12.79 -3.81
N SER A 106 -11.47 -12.52 -5.06
CA SER A 106 -11.40 -13.53 -6.12
C SER A 106 -9.94 -13.99 -6.31
N PRO A 107 -9.70 -15.17 -6.89
CA PRO A 107 -8.35 -15.67 -7.15
C PRO A 107 -7.46 -14.69 -7.93
N GLU A 108 -8.02 -13.91 -8.85
CA GLU A 108 -7.31 -12.90 -9.64
C GLU A 108 -6.76 -11.72 -8.81
N ASN A 109 -7.23 -11.54 -7.56
CA ASN A 109 -6.65 -10.56 -6.65
C ASN A 109 -5.30 -11.02 -6.08
N PHE A 110 -5.01 -12.33 -6.15
CA PHE A 110 -3.81 -12.93 -5.61
C PHE A 110 -2.82 -13.26 -6.72
N LEU A 111 -1.67 -12.59 -6.67
CA LEU A 111 -0.61 -12.67 -7.67
C LEU A 111 0.64 -13.30 -7.04
N THR A 112 1.51 -13.86 -7.88
CA THR A 112 2.60 -14.74 -7.42
C THR A 112 3.95 -14.05 -7.35
N THR A 113 4.09 -12.89 -7.98
CA THR A 113 5.35 -12.12 -7.99
C THR A 113 5.12 -10.62 -7.80
N GLU A 114 6.13 -9.93 -7.27
CA GLU A 114 6.12 -8.47 -7.09
C GLU A 114 5.93 -7.74 -8.42
N ASN A 115 6.56 -8.24 -9.48
CA ASN A 115 6.45 -7.71 -10.85
C ASN A 115 5.02 -7.85 -11.41
N GLU A 116 4.35 -8.99 -11.23
CA GLU A 116 2.94 -9.16 -11.61
C GLU A 116 2.06 -8.11 -10.90
N ILE A 117 2.26 -7.92 -9.59
CA ILE A 117 1.52 -6.94 -8.80
C ILE A 117 1.77 -5.53 -9.34
N CYS A 118 3.03 -5.17 -9.60
CA CYS A 118 3.41 -3.89 -10.17
C CYS A 118 2.69 -3.63 -11.51
N ARG A 119 2.83 -4.55 -12.46
CA ARG A 119 2.24 -4.40 -13.80
C ARG A 119 0.72 -4.34 -13.76
N SER A 120 0.08 -5.22 -13.01
CA SER A 120 -1.38 -5.24 -12.87
C SER A 120 -1.91 -3.95 -12.24
N LEU A 121 -1.14 -3.34 -11.31
CA LEU A 121 -1.52 -2.05 -10.74
C LEU A 121 -1.36 -0.89 -11.74
N LEU A 122 -0.23 -0.83 -12.45
CA LEU A 122 0.06 0.24 -13.42
C LEU A 122 -0.92 0.24 -14.61
N GLN A 123 -1.51 -0.90 -14.94
CA GLN A 123 -2.54 -1.02 -15.98
C GLN A 123 -3.92 -0.46 -15.55
N GLN A 124 -4.15 -0.21 -14.26
CA GLN A 124 -5.42 0.30 -13.78
C GLN A 124 -5.63 1.77 -14.19
N ASP A 125 -6.86 2.08 -14.59
CA ASP A 125 -7.35 3.46 -14.71
C ASP A 125 -7.94 3.90 -13.36
N ALA A 126 -7.05 4.11 -12.39
CA ALA A 126 -7.37 4.41 -11.01
C ALA A 126 -6.23 5.23 -10.36
N PHE A 127 -6.49 5.77 -9.16
CA PHE A 127 -5.41 6.23 -8.28
C PHE A 127 -4.69 5.01 -7.72
N ILE A 128 -3.40 4.86 -8.05
CA ILE A 128 -2.65 3.64 -7.72
C ILE A 128 -1.86 3.80 -6.41
N VAL A 129 -1.87 2.77 -5.57
CA VAL A 129 -1.15 2.74 -4.29
C VAL A 129 -0.30 1.50 -4.22
N GLY A 130 1.01 1.64 -4.40
CA GLY A 130 1.97 0.53 -4.36
C GLY A 130 2.69 0.44 -3.02
N VAL A 131 2.87 -0.77 -2.50
CA VAL A 131 3.72 -1.05 -1.33
C VAL A 131 4.75 -2.10 -1.73
N PHE A 132 6.02 -1.71 -1.75
CA PHE A 132 7.12 -2.59 -2.17
C PHE A 132 8.28 -2.50 -1.19
N SER A 133 9.16 -3.51 -1.22
CA SER A 133 10.43 -3.44 -0.50
C SER A 133 11.36 -2.47 -1.22
N SER A 134 12.25 -1.81 -0.50
CA SER A 134 13.35 -1.07 -1.11
C SER A 134 14.24 -1.96 -1.99
N LYS A 135 14.24 -3.27 -1.79
CA LYS A 135 14.97 -4.20 -2.66
C LYS A 135 14.28 -4.45 -4.02
N SER A 136 13.00 -4.11 -4.15
CA SER A 136 12.20 -4.23 -5.38
C SER A 136 12.51 -3.07 -6.34
N VAL A 137 13.77 -2.96 -6.76
CA VAL A 137 14.30 -1.78 -7.47
C VAL A 137 13.57 -1.54 -8.78
N ASN A 138 13.26 -2.60 -9.52
CA ASN A 138 12.64 -2.47 -10.83
C ASN A 138 11.19 -2.00 -10.68
N GLU A 139 10.44 -2.61 -9.77
CA GLU A 139 9.06 -2.25 -9.46
C GLU A 139 8.98 -0.79 -8.96
N ALA A 140 9.86 -0.39 -8.05
CA ALA A 140 9.93 0.99 -7.56
C ALA A 140 10.22 1.97 -8.71
N ARG A 141 11.13 1.64 -9.63
CA ARG A 141 11.45 2.47 -10.79
C ARG A 141 10.30 2.56 -11.79
N GLU A 142 9.61 1.46 -12.06
CA GLU A 142 8.42 1.44 -12.93
C GLU A 142 7.31 2.36 -12.39
N PHE A 143 7.08 2.37 -11.07
CA PHE A 143 6.17 3.32 -10.45
C PHE A 143 6.61 4.77 -10.60
N ILE A 144 7.89 5.05 -10.36
CA ILE A 144 8.46 6.40 -10.49
C ILE A 144 8.34 6.88 -11.95
N ASP A 145 8.65 6.01 -12.92
CA ASP A 145 8.43 6.28 -14.34
C ASP A 145 6.95 6.61 -14.61
N ALA A 146 6.03 5.75 -14.17
CA ALA A 146 4.61 5.96 -14.38
C ALA A 146 4.09 7.27 -13.76
N PHE A 147 4.55 7.61 -12.55
CA PHE A 147 4.23 8.86 -11.86
C PHE A 147 4.75 10.11 -12.57
N ALA A 148 5.90 10.01 -13.23
CA ALA A 148 6.50 11.10 -13.97
C ALA A 148 5.77 11.39 -15.29
N HIS A 149 5.04 10.41 -15.83
CA HIS A 149 4.32 10.53 -17.09
C HIS A 149 2.87 10.91 -16.87
N ASP A 150 2.02 9.98 -16.43
CA ASP A 150 0.56 10.15 -16.48
C ASP A 150 -0.22 9.55 -15.28
N LYS A 151 0.44 8.76 -14.42
CA LYS A 151 -0.24 8.12 -13.29
C LYS A 151 -0.23 9.01 -12.04
N SER A 152 -1.38 9.04 -11.36
CA SER A 152 -1.52 9.60 -10.02
C SER A 152 -1.57 8.49 -8.99
N GLY A 153 -0.88 8.67 -7.87
CA GLY A 153 -0.78 7.63 -6.88
C GLY A 153 0.16 7.93 -5.71
N ALA A 154 0.36 6.89 -4.91
CA ALA A 154 1.34 6.82 -3.85
C ALA A 154 2.17 5.54 -3.98
N LEU A 155 3.48 5.63 -3.75
CA LEU A 155 4.39 4.50 -3.64
C LEU A 155 5.01 4.53 -2.24
N PHE A 156 4.86 3.43 -1.51
CA PHE A 156 5.49 3.20 -0.21
C PHE A 156 6.61 2.16 -0.35
N LEU A 157 7.77 2.47 0.20
CA LEU A 157 8.98 1.64 0.15
C LEU A 157 9.37 1.21 1.56
N HIS A 158 9.19 -0.06 1.89
CA HIS A 158 9.64 -0.64 3.16
C HIS A 158 11.17 -0.76 3.19
N ASN A 159 11.78 -0.55 4.35
CA ASN A 159 13.23 -0.63 4.58
C ASN A 159 14.07 0.31 3.69
N TYR A 160 13.58 1.50 3.40
CA TYR A 160 14.22 2.46 2.50
C TYR A 160 15.56 3.01 3.03
N SER A 161 15.68 3.30 4.32
CA SER A 161 16.88 3.92 4.91
C SER A 161 17.94 2.94 5.42
N ARG A 162 17.77 1.63 5.19
CA ARG A 162 18.76 0.64 5.65
C ARG A 162 20.07 0.75 4.87
N LEU A 163 21.21 0.50 5.53
CA LEU A 163 22.57 0.63 4.97
C LEU A 163 22.81 -0.01 3.59
N ASN A 164 22.09 -1.08 3.24
CA ASN A 164 22.21 -1.79 1.96
C ASN A 164 21.00 -1.58 1.03
N SER A 165 20.17 -0.58 1.32
CA SER A 165 19.00 -0.24 0.54
C SER A 165 19.43 0.57 -0.70
N PRO A 166 18.97 0.21 -1.90
CA PRO A 166 19.25 0.99 -3.10
C PRO A 166 18.53 2.34 -3.01
N SER A 167 19.27 3.41 -3.33
CA SER A 167 18.70 4.76 -3.35
C SER A 167 17.85 4.96 -4.60
N HIS A 168 16.55 5.09 -4.41
CA HIS A 168 15.61 5.49 -5.46
C HIS A 168 15.54 7.02 -5.62
N HIS A 169 16.15 7.77 -4.68
CA HIS A 169 16.01 9.22 -4.61
C HIS A 169 16.58 9.90 -5.86
N LEU A 170 17.80 9.54 -6.28
CA LEU A 170 18.43 10.13 -7.45
C LEU A 170 17.62 9.86 -8.72
N TYR A 171 17.16 8.62 -8.89
CA TYR A 171 16.33 8.21 -10.04
C TYR A 171 15.00 8.96 -10.11
N ALA A 172 14.35 9.20 -8.96
CA ALA A 172 13.14 10.02 -8.88
C ALA A 172 13.41 11.50 -9.15
N ALA A 173 14.51 12.05 -8.63
CA ALA A 173 14.89 13.44 -8.83
C ALA A 173 15.13 13.77 -10.31
N GLU A 174 15.76 12.86 -11.06
CA GLU A 174 15.94 12.96 -12.52
C GLU A 174 14.61 13.04 -13.30
N ARG A 175 13.49 12.66 -12.66
CA ARG A 175 12.13 12.69 -13.21
C ARG A 175 11.25 13.77 -12.59
N ASN A 176 11.85 14.73 -11.89
CA ASN A 176 11.14 15.78 -11.15
C ASN A 176 10.21 15.26 -10.04
N LEU A 177 10.45 14.05 -9.54
CA LEU A 177 9.76 13.48 -8.39
C LEU A 177 10.69 13.48 -7.17
N ARG A 178 10.11 13.19 -6.00
CA ARG A 178 10.88 13.07 -4.76
C ARG A 178 10.43 11.82 -4.01
N VAL A 179 11.39 11.01 -3.62
CA VAL A 179 11.20 10.00 -2.59
C VAL A 179 11.60 10.63 -1.26
N ILE A 180 10.66 10.69 -0.34
CA ILE A 180 10.81 11.23 1.01
C ILE A 180 11.12 10.06 1.94
N GLU A 181 12.24 10.14 2.63
CA GLU A 181 12.54 9.24 3.75
C GLU A 181 11.82 9.73 5.00
N LEU A 182 11.23 8.80 5.73
CA LEU A 182 10.47 9.07 6.94
C LEU A 182 11.26 8.67 8.19
N PRO A 183 10.95 9.23 9.39
CA PRO A 183 11.78 9.05 10.60
C PRO A 183 12.01 7.59 11.06
N GLU A 184 11.04 6.73 10.79
CA GLU A 184 11.03 5.28 11.05
C GLU A 184 11.71 4.46 9.94
N GLY A 185 12.12 5.10 8.83
CA GLY A 185 13.01 4.56 7.82
C GLY A 185 12.37 3.96 6.57
N SER A 186 11.06 4.10 6.37
CA SER A 186 10.42 3.83 5.09
C SER A 186 10.50 5.04 4.16
N GLY A 187 10.28 4.81 2.87
CA GLY A 187 10.27 5.83 1.83
C GLY A 187 8.86 6.02 1.26
N GLU A 188 8.55 7.22 0.81
CA GLU A 188 7.30 7.51 0.11
C GLU A 188 7.51 8.42 -1.10
N CYS A 189 6.78 8.14 -2.18
CA CYS A 189 6.73 8.97 -3.38
C CYS A 189 5.27 9.20 -3.75
N TYR A 190 4.90 10.45 -4.02
CA TYR A 190 3.54 10.82 -4.40
C TYR A 190 3.53 11.51 -5.74
N SER A 191 2.51 11.24 -6.53
CA SER A 191 2.19 12.01 -7.73
C SER A 191 0.69 12.29 -7.77
N ILE A 192 0.34 13.56 -7.91
CA ILE A 192 -1.04 13.99 -8.12
C ILE A 192 -1.04 14.83 -9.38
N GLN A 193 -1.49 14.23 -10.46
CA GLN A 193 -1.74 14.95 -11.70
C GLN A 193 -3.17 15.47 -11.66
N MET A 194 -3.32 16.79 -11.57
CA MET A 194 -4.61 17.44 -11.76
C MET A 194 -4.89 17.47 -13.27
N LYS A 195 -5.79 16.59 -13.73
CA LYS A 195 -6.41 16.72 -15.05
C LYS A 195 -7.53 17.76 -14.99
#